data_AF-A0A4D6BLJ1-F1
#
_entry.id   AF-A0A4D6BLJ1-F1
#
_cell.length_a   1.000
_cell.length_b   1.000
_cell.length_c   1.000
_cell.angle_alpha   90.00
_cell.angle_beta   90.00
_cell.angle_gamma   90.00
#
_symmetry.space_group_name_H-M   'P 1'
#
loop_
_entity.id
_entity.type
_entity.pdbx_description
1 polymer ?
#
loop_
_entity_poly.entity_id
_entity_poly.type
_entity_poly.pdbx_seq_one_letter_code
_entity_poly.pdbx_strand_id
1 'polypeptide(L)' 'MKILSSSTIRTLDSKQIQVEIVNLKKILFDFRLKQATRQSIKPHLIQMYKRQLARVMTIEHQQNIGKNLST' A
#
# COMPACT_ATOMS: atom_id res chain seq x y z
N MET A 1 0.53 -8.00 -8.57
CA MET A 1 0.24 -6.55 -8.56
C MET A 1 1.53 -5.80 -8.85
N LYS A 2 1.49 -4.76 -9.68
CA LYS A 2 2.69 -3.98 -10.04
C LYS A 2 2.98 -2.98 -8.93
N ILE A 3 4.25 -2.85 -8.53
CA ILE A 3 4.67 -1.77 -7.61
C ILE A 3 4.52 -0.44 -8.34
N LEU A 4 3.85 0.52 -7.71
CA LEU A 4 3.72 1.88 -8.22
C LEU A 4 4.91 2.72 -7.76
N SER A 5 5.44 3.56 -8.65
CA SER A 5 6.41 4.60 -8.27
C SER A 5 5.73 5.68 -7.44
N SER A 6 6.52 6.43 -6.66
CA SER A 6 6.03 7.54 -5.85
C SER A 6 5.31 8.62 -6.69
N SER A 7 5.81 8.91 -7.90
CA SER A 7 5.17 9.83 -8.84
C SER A 7 3.77 9.39 -9.21
N THR A 8 3.59 8.12 -9.57
CA THR A 8 2.29 7.56 -9.95
C THR A 8 1.31 7.56 -8.78
N ILE A 9 1.77 7.29 -7.55
CA ILE A 9 0.88 7.33 -6.38
C ILE A 9 0.35 8.75 -6.13
N ARG A 10 1.16 9.78 -6.40
CA ARG A 10 0.74 11.18 -6.23
C ARG A 10 -0.34 11.63 -7.21
N THR A 11 -0.46 10.98 -8.37
CA THR A 11 -1.48 11.31 -9.37
C THR A 11 -2.80 10.56 -9.17
N LEU A 12 -2.88 9.66 -8.19
CA LEU A 12 -4.10 8.91 -7.89
C LEU A 12 -5.11 9.78 -7.15
N ASP A 13 -6.39 9.55 -7.44
CA ASP A 13 -7.48 10.12 -6.64
C ASP A 13 -7.56 9.47 -5.24
N SER A 14 -8.09 10.21 -4.29
CA SER A 14 -8.37 9.79 -2.91
C SER A 14 -9.08 8.43 -2.82
N LYS A 15 -10.09 8.18 -3.66
CA LYS A 15 -10.80 6.90 -3.70
C LYS A 15 -9.91 5.76 -4.20
N GLN A 16 -9.08 6.03 -5.20
CA GLN A 16 -8.14 5.05 -5.75
C GLN A 16 -7.05 4.69 -4.73
N ILE A 17 -6.55 5.68 -3.99
CA ILE A 17 -5.60 5.48 -2.89
C ILE A 17 -6.19 4.55 -1.83
N GLN A 18 -7.45 4.76 -1.43
CA GLN A 18 -8.11 3.88 -0.45
C GLN A 18 -8.28 2.45 -0.98
N VAL A 19 -8.70 2.29 -2.24
CA VAL A 19 -8.81 0.97 -2.88
C VAL A 19 -7.45 0.26 -2.89
N GLU A 20 -6.38 0.98 -3.22
CA GLU A 20 -5.02 0.45 -3.23
C GLU A 20 -4.56 0.01 -1.83
N ILE A 21 -4.84 0.81 -0.79
CA ILE A 21 -4.55 0.45 0.60
C ILE A 21 -5.26 -0.85 0.99
N VAL A 22 -6.55 -0.99 0.66
CA VAL A 22 -7.32 -2.21 0.97
C VAL A 22 -6.75 -3.41 0.23
N ASN A 23 -6.40 -3.27 -1.04
CA ASN A 23 -5.80 -4.34 -1.83
C ASN A 23 -4.45 -4.80 -1.27
N LEU A 24 -3.57 -3.85 -0.91
CA LEU A 24 -2.28 -4.16 -0.30
C LEU A 24 -2.43 -4.85 1.06
N LYS A 25 -3.41 -4.42 1.88
CA LYS A 25 -3.74 -5.08 3.16
C LYS A 25 -4.22 -6.52 2.95
N LYS A 26 -5.08 -6.78 1.96
CA LYS A 26 -5.54 -8.14 1.60
C LYS A 26 -4.37 -9.03 1.18
N ILE A 27 -3.50 -8.55 0.31
CA ILE A 27 -2.31 -9.30 -0.12
C ILE A 27 -1.42 -9.64 1.08
N LEU A 28 -1.17 -8.69 1.97
CA LEU A 28 -0.38 -8.93 3.18
C LEU A 28 -1.05 -9.91 4.14
N PHE A 29 -2.39 -9.93 4.21
CA PHE A 29 -3.13 -10.92 4.98
C PHE A 29 -2.95 -12.33 4.40
N ASP A 30 -3.09 -12.49 3.08
CA ASP A 30 -2.88 -13.76 2.41
C ASP A 30 -1.46 -14.29 2.64
N PHE A 31 -0.44 -13.42 2.61
CA PHE A 31 0.92 -13.82 2.94
C PHE A 31 1.08 -14.34 4.37
N ARG A 32 0.40 -13.71 5.35
CA ARG A 32 0.40 -14.19 6.75
C ARG A 32 -0.29 -15.54 6.87
N LEU A 33 -1.42 -15.73 6.18
CA LEU A 33 -2.13 -17.01 6.15
C LEU A 33 -1.23 -18.12 5.57
N LYS A 34 -0.59 -17.86 4.42
CA LYS A 34 0.36 -18.79 3.80
C LYS A 34 1.53 -19.12 4.72
N GLN A 35 2.08 -18.11 5.40
CA GLN A 35 3.14 -18.30 6.39
C GLN A 35 2.69 -19.20 7.56
N ALA A 36 1.49 -18.96 8.10
CA ALA A 36 0.93 -19.76 9.18
C ALA A 36 0.72 -21.24 8.76
N THR A 37 0.26 -21.45 7.52
CA THR A 37 0.10 -22.80 6.94
C THR A 37 1.40 -23.45 6.46
N ARG A 38 2.57 -22.83 6.72
CA ARG A 38 3.90 -23.30 6.30
C ARG A 38 4.03 -23.54 4.78
N GLN A 39 3.25 -22.81 3.98
CA GLN A 39 3.39 -22.84 2.53
C GLN A 39 4.69 -22.15 2.09
N SER A 40 5.20 -22.54 0.92
CA SER A 40 6.34 -21.84 0.31
C SER A 40 5.94 -20.41 -0.06
N ILE A 41 6.62 -19.45 0.56
CA ILE A 41 6.42 -18.02 0.33
C ILE A 41 7.74 -17.36 -0.07
N LYS A 42 7.64 -16.27 -0.83
CA LYS A 42 8.79 -15.45 -1.21
C LYS A 42 8.92 -14.28 -0.23
N PRO A 43 9.89 -14.26 0.71
CA PRO A 43 9.95 -13.25 1.77
C PRO A 43 10.16 -11.82 1.25
N HIS A 44 10.91 -11.67 0.15
CA HIS A 44 11.15 -10.37 -0.47
C HIS A 44 9.84 -9.72 -0.97
N LEU A 45 8.84 -10.50 -1.39
CA LEU A 45 7.54 -9.96 -1.80
C LEU A 45 6.80 -9.35 -0.61
N ILE A 46 6.84 -9.99 0.56
CA ILE A 46 6.21 -9.45 1.77
C ILE A 46 6.83 -8.10 2.12
N GLN A 47 8.17 -8.03 2.14
CA GLN A 47 8.87 -6.78 2.44
C GLN A 47 8.56 -5.69 1.40
N MET A 48 8.50 -6.06 0.12
CA MET A 48 8.16 -5.18 -0.98
C MET A 48 6.74 -4.60 -0.82
N TYR A 49 5.73 -5.43 -0.55
CA TYR A 49 4.35 -4.98 -0.34
C TYR A 49 4.17 -4.15 0.94
N LYS A 50 4.90 -4.48 2.02
CA LYS A 50 4.94 -3.64 3.24
C LYS A 50 5.46 -2.23 2.92
N ARG A 51 6.59 -2.14 2.20
CA ARG A 51 7.15 -0.84 1.78
C ARG A 51 6.19 -0.08 0.88
N GLN A 52 5.48 -0.77 -0.01
CA GLN A 52 4.50 -0.15 -0.89
C GLN A 52 3.31 0.43 -0.11
N LEU A 53 2.76 -0.35 0.83
CA LEU A 53 1.67 0.12 1.69
C LEU A 53 2.07 1.37 2.47
N ALA A 54 3.28 1.37 3.05
CA ALA A 54 3.80 2.53 3.78
C ALA A 54 3.87 3.78 2.87
N ARG A 55 4.42 3.66 1.65
CA ARG A 55 4.49 4.77 0.69
C ARG A 55 3.11 5.34 0.35
N VAL A 56 2.14 4.47 0.09
CA VAL A 56 0.77 4.90 -0.27
C VAL A 56 0.14 5.65 0.91
N MET A 57 0.24 5.13 2.13
CA MET A 57 -0.27 5.79 3.33
C MET A 57 0.43 7.12 3.63
N THR A 58 1.74 7.21 3.41
CA THR A 58 2.47 8.48 3.57
C THR A 58 1.98 9.54 2.60
N ILE A 59 1.78 9.19 1.33
CA ILE A 59 1.32 10.15 0.31
C ILE A 59 -0.13 10.57 0.58
N GLU A 60 -0.99 9.64 0.97
CA GLU A 60 -2.35 9.95 1.42
C GLU A 60 -2.34 10.99 2.56
N HIS A 61 -1.53 10.75 3.59
CA HIS A 61 -1.42 11.65 4.73
C HIS A 61 -0.91 13.04 4.33
N GLN A 62 0.10 13.10 3.44
CA GLN A 62 0.59 14.37 2.88
C GLN A 62 -0.51 15.15 2.13
N GLN A 63 -1.32 14.46 1.34
CA GLN A 63 -2.44 15.09 0.62
C GLN A 63 -3.49 15.63 1.59
N ASN A 64 -3.80 14.88 2.66
CA ASN A 64 -4.78 15.30 3.66
C ASN A 64 -4.30 16.52 4.45
N ILE A 65 -3.02 16.55 4.86
CA ILE A 65 -2.41 17.74 5.50
C ILE A 65 -2.50 18.95 4.58
N GLY A 66 -2.15 18.78 3.29
CA GLY A 66 -2.21 19.88 2.31
C GLY A 66 -3.63 20.44 2.15
N LYS A 67 -4.66 19.58 2.12
CA LYS A 67 -6.06 20.00 2.05
C LYS A 67 -6.49 20.79 3.30
N ASN A 68 -6.10 20.33 4.49
CA ASN A 68 -6.45 20.99 5.76
C ASN A 68 -5.77 22.36 5.94
N LEU A 69 -4.62 22.60 5.31
CA LEU A 69 -3.95 23.92 5.33
C LEU A 69 -4.55 24.92 4.32
N SER A 70 -5.33 24.45 3.34
CA SER A 70 -5.97 25.27 2.31
C SER A 70 -7.40 25.70 2.65
N THR A 71 -7.90 25.33 3.83
CA THR A 71 -9.17 25.76 4.44
C THR A 71 -8.90 26.77 5.55
#